data_AF-A0AA37V0W3-F1
#
_entry.id   AF-A0AA37V0W3-F1
#
_cell.length_a   1.000
_cell.length_b   1.000
_cell.length_c   1.000
_cell.angle_alpha   90.00
_cell.angle_beta   90.00
_cell.angle_gamma   90.00
#
_symmetry.space_group_name_H-M   'P 1'
#
loop_
_entity.id
_entity.type
_entity.pdbx_description
1 polymer ?
#
loop_
_entity_poly.entity_id
_entity_poly.type
_entity_poly.pdbx_seq_one_letter_code
_entity_poly.pdbx_strand_id
1 'polypeptide(L)'
;MGTEGHAAGAVPPPVPPRPMPLRRRLLAAAIPLAVALAPVAGAAQGATPASPAAPAAATPVASAPAPATAGHVDHPLVTEARAAQKAFERSRREGLRFYNGGAEARCEERIGRLCYWNNNGDVPPLDERSNVVTEREELLALLARAAAADPRDDWAATQRVRYLDEAKRPEDAIRAAAACAGTPWWCAALRGTAAHIANRHADATAAFDSALALMPANERCAWRDLSLWLTSKERDAYRALGCEGSPTDARAGWERRFWWLAQPLWMLDGNDARNELAARRVITRAHAMGGIPYDMTYGDDMAESELRYGWPVAWSVQTAGALDTRAPSVIGHEPTPSFDFTPRAAALSSPATAPADAWKLDEALPRMRYAPRYAPRGFVPLRHQLARFRRGDSAVVVGAWDVETDRDWGSGTVRVGLGVADSGGPRVVARAADQPRRGAVRATVAPKPVLVSLEVLGEKQGRAARARYAIEPLAADAALSDVLLLKKGAGNAPTLESVLPDALGANRIRAGSTIGIYWESYRPASPGAPAEVSLNATRLNTTRLERVRSAMRVGSAVRPVSVRFQDTGRPDGLPGRALTVSWPSVPPGEYRVELIVTPKGGTPATTVLNVHVDGADD
;
A
#
# COMPACT_ATOMS: atom_id res chain seq x y z
N MET A 1 7.23 24.10 63.20
CA MET A 1 8.71 24.09 63.19
C MET A 1 9.15 22.64 63.15
N GLY A 2 9.88 22.22 62.12
CA GLY A 2 10.34 20.84 61.96
C GLY A 2 10.09 20.34 60.54
N THR A 3 11.13 20.40 59.72
CA THR A 3 11.21 20.18 58.27
C THR A 3 10.98 18.73 57.82
N GLU A 4 10.10 18.52 56.82
CA GLU A 4 10.06 17.29 56.01
C GLU A 4 11.06 17.40 54.85
N GLY A 5 12.09 16.55 54.87
CA GLY A 5 13.04 16.37 53.78
C GLY A 5 12.48 15.44 52.71
N HIS A 6 12.29 15.95 51.49
CA HIS A 6 12.01 15.15 50.31
C HIS A 6 13.26 14.39 49.87
N ALA A 7 13.19 13.06 49.92
CA ALA A 7 14.20 12.17 49.35
C ALA A 7 14.07 12.16 47.81
N ALA A 8 15.15 12.55 47.14
CA ALA A 8 15.31 12.45 45.70
C ALA A 8 15.47 10.98 45.27
N GLY A 9 14.52 10.47 44.48
CA GLY A 9 14.63 9.17 43.80
C GLY A 9 15.58 9.27 42.61
N ALA A 10 16.65 8.48 42.63
CA ALA A 10 17.67 8.42 41.60
C ALA A 10 17.12 7.87 40.26
N VAL A 11 17.46 8.55 39.17
CA VAL A 11 17.21 8.14 37.78
C VAL A 11 18.26 7.08 37.38
N PRO A 12 17.87 5.90 36.84
CA PRO A 12 18.84 4.90 36.39
C PRO A 12 19.55 5.36 35.09
N PRO A 13 20.83 5.04 34.90
CA PRO A 13 21.59 5.43 33.73
C PRO A 13 21.14 4.67 32.45
N PRO A 14 21.33 5.27 31.26
CA PRO A 14 20.92 4.68 29.99
C PRO A 14 21.72 3.42 29.63
N VAL A 15 21.00 2.42 29.12
CA VAL A 15 21.54 1.14 28.64
C VAL A 15 22.29 1.36 27.31
N PRO A 16 23.55 0.92 27.17
CA PRO A 16 24.29 1.05 25.91
C PRO A 16 23.74 0.10 24.82
N PRO A 17 23.76 0.51 23.53
CA PRO A 17 23.28 -0.32 22.43
C PRO A 17 24.19 -1.53 22.18
N ARG A 18 23.57 -2.69 21.91
CA ARG A 18 24.24 -3.95 21.57
C ARG A 18 24.97 -3.85 20.22
N PRO A 19 26.18 -4.43 20.07
CA PRO A 19 26.90 -4.45 18.79
C PRO A 19 26.24 -5.42 17.79
N MET A 20 26.02 -4.95 16.56
CA MET A 20 25.59 -5.76 15.42
C MET A 20 26.73 -6.63 14.87
N PRO A 21 26.45 -7.82 14.29
CA PRO A 21 27.46 -8.75 13.84
C PRO A 21 28.11 -8.32 12.52
N LEU A 22 29.44 -8.40 12.46
CA LEU A 22 30.28 -8.22 11.28
C LEU A 22 29.89 -9.20 10.16
N ARG A 23 29.41 -8.67 9.02
CA ARG A 23 29.22 -9.45 7.79
C ARG A 23 30.59 -9.79 7.16
N ARG A 24 30.86 -11.09 7.03
CA ARG A 24 31.99 -11.66 6.28
C ARG A 24 31.92 -11.25 4.82
N ARG A 25 33.00 -10.63 4.31
CA ARG A 25 33.23 -10.37 2.88
C ARG A 25 33.51 -11.70 2.17
N LEU A 26 32.72 -12.04 1.16
CA LEU A 26 33.03 -13.08 0.18
C LEU A 26 33.78 -12.44 -0.99
N LEU A 27 34.98 -12.94 -1.27
CA LEU A 27 35.80 -12.62 -2.43
C LEU A 27 35.14 -13.21 -3.69
N ALA A 28 34.86 -12.37 -4.68
CA ALA A 28 34.44 -12.80 -6.02
C ALA A 28 35.68 -13.03 -6.89
N ALA A 29 35.82 -14.26 -7.42
CA ALA A 29 36.84 -14.62 -8.39
C ALA A 29 36.46 -14.10 -9.79
N ALA A 30 37.41 -13.44 -10.44
CA ALA A 30 37.30 -12.95 -11.81
C ALA A 30 37.57 -14.09 -12.81
N ILE A 31 36.71 -14.25 -13.82
CA ILE A 31 36.91 -15.13 -14.97
C ILE A 31 37.15 -14.21 -16.19
N PRO A 32 38.25 -14.34 -16.94
CA PRO A 32 38.48 -13.55 -18.15
C PRO A 32 37.80 -14.24 -19.34
N LEU A 33 36.97 -13.47 -20.07
CA LEU A 33 36.38 -13.90 -21.34
C LEU A 33 37.30 -13.45 -22.48
N ALA A 34 37.88 -14.42 -23.20
CA ALA A 34 38.75 -14.18 -24.34
C ALA A 34 37.93 -13.75 -25.58
N VAL A 35 38.37 -12.66 -26.21
CA VAL A 35 37.86 -12.12 -27.48
C VAL A 35 38.60 -12.82 -28.62
N ALA A 36 37.88 -13.47 -29.52
CA ALA A 36 38.41 -13.99 -30.78
C ALA A 36 37.86 -13.17 -31.95
N LEU A 37 38.76 -12.48 -32.65
CA LEU A 37 38.54 -11.80 -33.93
C LEU A 37 38.72 -12.80 -35.07
N ALA A 38 37.80 -12.83 -36.03
CA ALA A 38 37.99 -13.48 -37.33
C ALA A 38 37.47 -12.57 -38.45
N PRO A 39 38.14 -12.48 -39.62
CA PRO A 39 37.80 -11.54 -40.68
C PRO A 39 36.84 -12.09 -41.76
N VAL A 40 35.92 -11.20 -42.12
CA VAL A 40 35.24 -10.90 -43.40
C VAL A 40 35.52 -11.77 -44.66
N ALA A 41 34.45 -12.23 -45.34
CA ALA A 41 34.13 -11.85 -46.73
C ALA A 41 32.85 -12.56 -47.25
N GLY A 42 31.98 -11.80 -47.94
CA GLY A 42 30.83 -12.35 -48.68
C GLY A 42 29.78 -11.29 -49.01
N ALA A 43 29.96 -10.62 -50.15
CA ALA A 43 29.02 -9.62 -50.67
C ALA A 43 27.77 -10.24 -51.28
N ALA A 44 26.59 -9.67 -51.01
CA ALA A 44 25.41 -9.77 -51.85
C ALA A 44 24.60 -8.48 -51.75
N GLN A 45 24.29 -7.90 -52.91
CA GLN A 45 23.61 -6.62 -53.11
C GLN A 45 22.09 -6.78 -53.02
N GLY A 46 21.41 -5.73 -52.56
CA GLY A 46 20.06 -5.40 -53.05
C GLY A 46 18.89 -5.63 -52.10
N ALA A 47 18.69 -4.73 -51.13
CA ALA A 47 17.37 -4.20 -50.74
C ALA A 47 17.59 -3.05 -49.74
N THR A 48 17.13 -1.85 -50.07
CA THR A 48 17.12 -0.70 -49.16
C THR A 48 16.25 -1.00 -47.94
N PRO A 49 16.78 -1.07 -46.71
CA PRO A 49 15.93 -1.13 -45.53
C PRO A 49 15.33 0.26 -45.33
N ALA A 50 14.00 0.32 -45.29
CA ALA A 50 13.28 1.49 -44.80
C ALA A 50 13.89 1.90 -43.45
N SER A 51 14.23 3.18 -43.31
CA SER A 51 14.71 3.76 -42.04
C SER A 51 13.79 3.31 -40.92
N PRO A 52 14.31 2.74 -39.81
CA PRO A 52 13.50 2.62 -38.62
C PRO A 52 13.09 4.04 -38.24
N ALA A 53 11.78 4.29 -38.20
CA ALA A 53 11.24 5.53 -37.66
C ALA A 53 11.96 5.80 -36.33
N ALA A 54 12.60 6.96 -36.23
CA ALA A 54 13.21 7.41 -34.98
C ALA A 54 12.20 7.20 -33.84
N PRO A 55 12.62 6.68 -32.68
CA PRO A 55 11.71 6.56 -31.55
C PRO A 55 11.11 7.95 -31.32
N ALA A 56 9.78 8.03 -31.33
CA ALA A 56 9.06 9.26 -31.02
C ALA A 56 9.68 9.83 -29.75
N ALA A 57 10.29 11.02 -29.86
CA ALA A 57 10.89 11.70 -28.73
C ALA A 57 9.86 11.73 -27.60
N ALA A 58 10.26 11.27 -26.41
CA ALA A 58 9.39 11.29 -25.24
C ALA A 58 8.84 12.71 -25.09
N THR A 59 7.53 12.87 -25.10
CA THR A 59 6.91 14.16 -24.85
C THR A 59 7.39 14.64 -23.49
N PRO A 60 8.02 15.81 -23.38
CA PRO A 60 8.52 16.31 -22.11
C PRO A 60 7.36 16.42 -21.11
N VAL A 61 7.59 15.92 -19.90
CA VAL A 61 6.58 15.76 -18.84
C VAL A 61 6.15 17.12 -18.29
N ALA A 62 7.04 18.11 -18.29
CA ALA A 62 6.85 19.44 -17.74
C ALA A 62 6.34 20.48 -18.78
N SER A 63 6.43 20.21 -20.08
CA SER A 63 6.31 21.26 -21.11
C SER A 63 4.89 21.55 -21.61
N ALA A 64 3.84 21.07 -20.95
CA ALA A 64 2.49 21.51 -21.26
C ALA A 64 2.14 22.73 -20.37
N PRO A 65 2.28 23.99 -20.85
CA PRO A 65 1.77 25.15 -20.12
C PRO A 65 0.29 24.94 -19.83
N ALA A 66 -0.26 25.48 -18.72
CA ALA A 66 -1.71 25.51 -18.48
C ALA A 66 -2.50 25.77 -19.76
N PRO A 67 -3.72 25.21 -19.89
CA PRO A 67 -4.61 25.65 -20.96
C PRO A 67 -4.76 27.16 -20.86
N ALA A 68 -3.99 27.91 -21.66
CA ALA A 68 -4.16 29.34 -21.72
C ALA A 68 -5.49 29.57 -22.44
N THR A 69 -6.39 30.33 -21.83
CA THR A 69 -7.55 30.82 -22.55
C THR A 69 -7.01 31.78 -23.61
N ALA A 70 -6.94 31.32 -24.86
CA ALA A 70 -6.34 32.08 -25.95
C ALA A 70 -6.99 33.47 -26.04
N GLY A 71 -6.18 34.53 -25.97
CA GLY A 71 -6.65 35.92 -26.03
C GLY A 71 -7.06 36.55 -24.70
N HIS A 72 -6.85 35.89 -23.55
CA HIS A 72 -7.08 36.48 -22.24
C HIS A 72 -5.99 37.49 -21.87
N VAL A 73 -6.39 38.66 -21.37
CA VAL A 73 -5.47 39.70 -20.88
C VAL A 73 -5.49 39.66 -19.36
N ASP A 74 -4.33 39.38 -18.75
CA ASP A 74 -4.20 39.28 -17.29
C ASP A 74 -4.70 40.55 -16.60
N HIS A 75 -5.65 40.39 -15.67
CA HIS A 75 -6.09 41.48 -14.80
C HIS A 75 -4.89 42.01 -13.97
N PRO A 76 -4.78 43.33 -13.70
CA PRO A 76 -3.64 43.89 -12.95
C PRO A 76 -3.37 43.21 -11.60
N LEU A 77 -4.43 42.82 -10.87
CA LEU A 77 -4.30 42.07 -9.62
C LEU A 77 -3.66 40.67 -9.79
N VAL A 78 -3.86 40.01 -10.94
CA VAL A 78 -3.19 38.75 -11.26
C VAL A 78 -1.70 39.00 -11.47
N THR A 79 -1.34 40.06 -12.20
CA THR A 79 0.05 40.48 -12.37
C THR A 79 0.73 40.80 -11.03
N GLU A 80 0.05 41.55 -10.15
CA GLU A 80 0.52 41.84 -8.79
C GLU A 80 0.73 40.55 -8.00
N ALA A 81 -0.22 39.62 -8.05
CA ALA A 81 -0.12 38.34 -7.34
C ALA A 81 1.03 37.47 -7.86
N ARG A 82 1.33 37.47 -9.16
CA ARG A 82 2.51 36.81 -9.73
C ARG A 82 3.81 37.38 -9.16
N ALA A 83 3.89 38.70 -9.01
CA ALA A 83 5.06 39.35 -8.41
C ALA A 83 5.19 39.01 -6.92
N ALA A 84 4.09 39.08 -6.17
CA ALA A 84 4.05 38.71 -4.76
C ALA A 84 4.43 37.24 -4.53
N GLN A 85 3.98 36.34 -5.40
CA GLN A 85 4.32 34.91 -5.34
C GLN A 85 5.82 34.68 -5.47
N LYS A 86 6.47 35.36 -6.42
CA LYS A 86 7.94 35.33 -6.58
C LYS A 86 8.67 35.91 -5.38
N ALA A 87 8.14 36.96 -4.76
CA ALA A 87 8.72 37.55 -3.55
C ALA A 87 8.60 36.60 -2.35
N PHE A 88 7.43 36.00 -2.16
CA PHE A 88 7.17 34.99 -1.14
C PHE A 88 8.12 33.80 -1.25
N GLU A 89 8.25 33.18 -2.43
CA GLU A 89 9.12 32.00 -2.58
C GLU A 89 10.61 32.32 -2.37
N ARG A 90 11.03 33.55 -2.70
CA ARG A 90 12.38 34.03 -2.38
C ARG A 90 12.60 34.14 -0.88
N SER A 91 11.69 34.82 -0.16
CA SER A 91 11.75 34.98 1.30
C SER A 91 11.68 33.62 2.03
N ARG A 92 10.81 32.72 1.55
CA ARG A 92 10.69 31.35 2.05
C ARG A 92 12.02 30.61 1.92
N ARG A 93 12.67 30.69 0.77
CA ARG A 93 13.99 30.08 0.53
C ARG A 93 15.07 30.68 1.45
N GLU A 94 15.10 32.00 1.58
CA GLU A 94 16.11 32.74 2.36
C GLU A 94 16.11 32.43 3.86
N GLY A 95 15.10 31.75 4.38
CA GLY A 95 15.33 31.09 5.67
C GLY A 95 14.59 29.80 5.85
N LEU A 96 14.77 28.95 4.85
CA LEU A 96 14.93 27.53 5.12
C LEU A 96 16.00 27.32 6.19
N ARG A 97 15.72 26.39 7.10
CA ARG A 97 16.64 26.05 8.17
C ARG A 97 17.57 24.94 7.75
N PHE A 98 18.77 24.97 8.32
CA PHE A 98 19.71 23.88 8.17
C PHE A 98 19.11 22.58 8.73
N TYR A 99 19.35 21.48 8.01
CA TYR A 99 18.82 20.18 8.35
C TYR A 99 19.86 19.07 8.10
N ASN A 100 20.04 18.22 9.12
CA ASN A 100 21.02 17.14 9.13
C ASN A 100 20.44 15.77 8.72
N GLY A 101 19.12 15.57 8.71
CA GLY A 101 18.61 14.31 8.19
C GLY A 101 18.80 14.24 6.68
N GLY A 102 19.15 13.06 6.19
CA GLY A 102 19.69 12.91 4.84
C GLY A 102 21.15 13.35 4.67
N ALA A 103 21.88 13.78 5.71
CA ALA A 103 23.33 14.08 5.59
C ALA A 103 24.17 12.87 5.17
N GLU A 104 23.72 11.67 5.50
CA GLU A 104 24.32 10.40 5.08
C GLU A 104 23.56 9.74 3.91
N ALA A 105 22.50 10.38 3.39
CA ALA A 105 21.71 9.81 2.31
C ALA A 105 22.56 9.66 1.06
N ARG A 106 22.56 8.44 0.52
CA ARG A 106 23.19 8.14 -0.77
C ARG A 106 22.17 8.35 -1.85
N CYS A 107 22.65 8.72 -3.04
CA CYS A 107 21.78 8.79 -4.20
C CYS A 107 21.26 7.40 -4.57
N GLU A 108 19.97 7.16 -4.40
CA GLU A 108 19.33 5.88 -4.75
C GLU A 108 18.86 5.92 -6.21
N GLU A 109 18.27 7.04 -6.63
CA GLU A 109 17.82 7.26 -8.01
C GLU A 109 18.28 8.65 -8.50
N ARG A 110 18.86 8.68 -9.70
CA ARG A 110 19.23 9.92 -10.40
C ARG A 110 18.13 10.30 -11.38
N ILE A 111 17.47 11.44 -11.18
CA ILE A 111 16.44 11.97 -12.08
C ILE A 111 16.92 13.32 -12.59
N GLY A 112 17.50 13.36 -13.79
CA GLY A 112 18.11 14.59 -14.33
C GLY A 112 19.08 15.24 -13.35
N ARG A 113 18.75 16.46 -12.88
CA ARG A 113 19.56 17.21 -11.90
C ARG A 113 19.31 16.78 -10.45
N LEU A 114 18.24 16.04 -10.20
CA LEU A 114 17.81 15.61 -8.87
C LEU A 114 18.45 14.29 -8.47
N CYS A 115 18.67 14.16 -7.17
CA CYS A 115 19.03 12.92 -6.53
C CYS A 115 17.93 12.57 -5.54
N TYR A 116 17.26 11.44 -5.76
CA TYR A 116 16.20 10.95 -4.92
C TYR A 116 16.69 9.82 -4.00
N TRP A 117 16.18 9.79 -2.78
CA TRP A 117 16.35 8.72 -1.81
C TRP A 117 15.08 8.53 -0.99
N ASN A 118 14.88 7.35 -0.43
CA ASN A 118 13.76 7.07 0.46
C ASN A 118 13.93 7.75 1.84
N ASN A 119 13.14 8.80 2.09
CA ASN A 119 13.16 9.59 3.30
C ASN A 119 12.27 9.05 4.44
N ASN A 120 11.68 7.85 4.33
CA ASN A 120 10.82 7.28 5.39
C ASN A 120 11.50 7.15 6.76
N GLY A 121 12.83 7.04 6.79
CA GLY A 121 13.63 6.96 8.01
C GLY A 121 14.23 8.29 8.46
N ASP A 122 14.05 9.36 7.69
CA ASP A 122 14.58 10.68 8.01
C ASP A 122 13.76 11.32 9.13
N VAL A 123 14.41 12.16 9.92
CA VAL A 123 13.72 12.98 10.93
C VAL A 123 12.81 13.98 10.20
N PRO A 124 11.61 14.32 10.65
CA PRO A 124 10.88 15.39 9.97
C PRO A 124 11.66 16.72 10.01
N PRO A 125 11.71 17.50 8.91
CA PRO A 125 12.31 18.83 8.95
C PRO A 125 11.56 19.73 9.95
N LEU A 126 12.22 20.80 10.40
CA LEU A 126 11.58 21.79 11.28
C LEU A 126 10.42 22.48 10.57
N ASP A 127 9.41 22.87 11.36
CA ASP A 127 8.31 23.68 10.86
C ASP A 127 8.79 25.00 10.25
N GLU A 128 8.00 25.51 9.30
CA GLU A 128 8.25 26.80 8.67
C GLU A 128 8.30 27.93 9.70
N ARG A 129 9.12 28.93 9.42
CA ARG A 129 9.23 30.11 10.29
C ARG A 129 7.91 30.87 10.31
N SER A 130 7.56 31.46 11.45
CA SER A 130 6.33 32.24 11.62
C SER A 130 6.19 33.39 10.62
N ASN A 131 7.28 34.05 10.23
CA ASN A 131 7.24 35.11 9.21
C ASN A 131 6.82 34.57 7.83
N VAL A 132 7.31 33.39 7.43
CA VAL A 132 6.90 32.72 6.18
C VAL A 132 5.42 32.35 6.24
N VAL A 133 4.92 31.90 7.40
CA VAL A 133 3.49 31.63 7.59
C VAL A 133 2.67 32.91 7.41
N THR A 134 3.09 34.04 8.00
CA THR A 134 2.42 35.34 7.82
C THR A 134 2.45 35.80 6.35
N GLU A 135 3.61 35.74 5.70
CA GLU A 135 3.77 36.13 4.29
C GLU A 135 2.92 35.24 3.36
N ARG A 136 2.73 33.95 3.69
CA ARG A 136 1.82 33.05 2.98
C ARG A 136 0.37 33.52 3.11
N GLU A 137 -0.06 33.95 4.29
CA GLU A 137 -1.41 34.46 4.52
C GLU A 137 -1.65 35.77 3.74
N GLU A 138 -0.66 36.65 3.66
CA GLU A 138 -0.72 37.86 2.84
C GLU A 138 -0.85 37.52 1.34
N LEU A 139 -0.03 36.58 0.86
CA LEU A 139 -0.11 36.07 -0.51
C LEU A 139 -1.49 35.44 -0.80
N LEU A 140 -2.02 34.65 0.14
CA LEU A 140 -3.35 34.03 0.02
C LEU A 140 -4.47 35.08 -0.07
N ALA A 141 -4.39 36.16 0.71
CA ALA A 141 -5.36 37.26 0.62
C ALA A 141 -5.31 37.96 -0.74
N LEU A 142 -4.11 38.20 -1.29
CA LEU A 142 -3.94 38.77 -2.63
C LEU A 142 -4.42 37.82 -3.73
N LEU A 143 -4.10 36.53 -3.65
CA LEU A 143 -4.59 35.51 -4.59
C LEU A 143 -6.12 35.38 -4.55
N ALA A 144 -6.73 35.51 -3.37
CA ALA A 144 -8.18 35.53 -3.25
C ALA A 144 -8.80 36.74 -3.96
N ARG A 145 -8.21 37.93 -3.83
CA ARG A 145 -8.65 39.14 -4.56
C ARG A 145 -8.44 39.00 -6.07
N ALA A 146 -7.28 38.49 -6.49
CA ALA A 146 -6.96 38.28 -7.89
C ALA A 146 -7.93 37.29 -8.56
N ALA A 147 -8.17 36.11 -7.94
CA ALA A 147 -9.10 35.11 -8.45
C ALA A 147 -10.57 35.58 -8.42
N ALA A 148 -10.95 36.51 -7.53
CA ALA A 148 -12.28 37.11 -7.53
C ALA A 148 -12.45 38.17 -8.62
N ALA A 149 -11.39 38.96 -8.88
CA ALA A 149 -11.38 39.95 -9.95
C ALA A 149 -11.32 39.32 -11.34
N ASP A 150 -10.67 38.16 -11.45
CA ASP A 150 -10.58 37.39 -12.68
C ASP A 150 -10.78 35.89 -12.45
N PRO A 151 -12.04 35.43 -12.30
CA PRO A 151 -12.35 34.02 -12.05
C PRO A 151 -11.99 33.07 -13.19
N ARG A 152 -11.68 33.60 -14.37
CA ARG A 152 -11.28 32.82 -15.56
C ARG A 152 -9.77 32.58 -15.63
N ASP A 153 -8.99 33.28 -14.81
CA ASP A 153 -7.54 33.10 -14.78
C ASP A 153 -7.17 31.78 -14.07
N ASP A 154 -6.77 30.79 -14.88
CA ASP A 154 -6.38 29.47 -14.38
C ASP A 154 -5.16 29.55 -13.45
N TRP A 155 -4.26 30.52 -13.64
CA TRP A 155 -3.08 30.65 -12.78
C TRP A 155 -3.44 31.11 -11.37
N ALA A 156 -4.29 32.14 -11.24
CA ALA A 156 -4.73 32.67 -9.96
C ALA A 156 -5.54 31.62 -9.17
N ALA A 157 -6.44 30.91 -9.85
CA ALA A 157 -7.19 29.80 -9.25
C ALA A 157 -6.25 28.68 -8.77
N THR A 158 -5.27 28.29 -9.59
CA THR A 158 -4.29 27.24 -9.28
C THR A 158 -3.44 27.59 -8.07
N GLN A 159 -2.80 28.77 -8.08
CA GLN A 159 -1.91 29.16 -6.99
C GLN A 159 -2.70 29.35 -5.69
N ARG A 160 -3.94 29.86 -5.77
CA ARG A 160 -4.81 29.95 -4.58
C ARG A 160 -5.08 28.59 -3.95
N VAL A 161 -5.46 27.58 -4.75
CA VAL A 161 -5.68 26.22 -4.25
C VAL A 161 -4.39 25.64 -3.67
N ARG A 162 -3.28 25.72 -4.42
CA ARG A 162 -1.96 25.24 -3.98
C ARG A 162 -1.56 25.81 -2.62
N TYR A 163 -1.60 27.12 -2.45
CA TYR A 163 -1.14 27.74 -1.20
C TYR A 163 -2.11 27.51 -0.03
N LEU A 164 -3.41 27.27 -0.28
CA LEU A 164 -4.36 26.84 0.75
C LEU A 164 -4.07 25.40 1.20
N ASP A 165 -3.70 24.52 0.28
CA ASP A 165 -3.28 23.16 0.58
C ASP A 165 -1.96 23.15 1.39
N GLU A 166 -0.96 23.94 0.96
CA GLU A 166 0.28 24.10 1.71
C GLU A 166 0.05 24.73 3.11
N ALA A 167 -0.96 25.60 3.25
CA ALA A 167 -1.39 26.16 4.55
C ALA A 167 -2.21 25.19 5.40
N LYS A 168 -2.45 23.95 4.93
CA LYS A 168 -3.28 22.94 5.61
C LYS A 168 -4.72 23.41 5.85
N ARG A 169 -5.30 24.13 4.88
CA ARG A 169 -6.68 24.67 4.92
C ARG A 169 -7.59 23.98 3.88
N PRO A 170 -7.86 22.67 4.02
CA PRO A 170 -8.51 21.86 2.98
C PRO A 170 -9.91 22.36 2.61
N GLU A 171 -10.72 22.79 3.58
CA GLU A 171 -12.07 23.31 3.31
C GLU A 171 -12.05 24.61 2.52
N ASP A 172 -11.03 25.45 2.73
CA ASP A 172 -10.88 26.71 2.01
C ASP A 172 -10.39 26.44 0.59
N ALA A 173 -9.49 25.46 0.41
CA ALA A 173 -9.03 24.99 -0.89
C ALA A 173 -10.21 24.43 -1.72
N ILE A 174 -11.10 23.65 -1.10
CA ILE A 174 -12.33 23.15 -1.75
C ILE A 174 -13.21 24.33 -2.22
N ARG A 175 -13.44 25.33 -1.36
CA ARG A 175 -14.23 26.52 -1.75
C ARG A 175 -13.56 27.33 -2.85
N ALA A 176 -12.23 27.49 -2.81
CA ALA A 176 -11.47 28.17 -3.85
C ALA A 176 -11.54 27.42 -5.20
N ALA A 177 -11.38 26.09 -5.19
CA ALA A 177 -11.49 25.26 -6.38
C ALA A 177 -12.91 25.29 -6.98
N ALA A 178 -13.95 25.35 -6.14
CA ALA A 178 -15.34 25.47 -6.58
C ALA A 178 -15.65 26.83 -7.25
N ALA A 179 -14.91 27.89 -6.89
CA ALA A 179 -15.06 29.22 -7.48
C ALA A 179 -14.31 29.39 -8.82
N CYS A 180 -13.52 28.39 -9.24
CA CYS A 180 -12.80 28.41 -10.51
C CYS A 180 -13.78 28.46 -11.69
N ALA A 181 -13.60 29.42 -12.59
CA ALA A 181 -14.41 29.59 -13.80
C ALA A 181 -13.55 29.67 -15.08
N GLY A 182 -12.28 29.29 -15.00
CA GLY A 182 -11.35 29.19 -16.12
C GLY A 182 -11.59 27.97 -16.99
N THR A 183 -10.54 27.24 -17.35
CA THR A 183 -10.67 26.08 -18.23
C THR A 183 -11.49 24.98 -17.55
N PRO A 184 -12.62 24.50 -18.13
CA PRO A 184 -13.56 23.63 -17.41
C PRO A 184 -12.95 22.34 -16.85
N TRP A 185 -12.12 21.68 -17.67
CA TRP A 185 -11.47 20.45 -17.25
C TRP A 185 -10.39 20.70 -16.18
N TRP A 186 -9.74 21.87 -16.20
CA TRP A 186 -8.73 22.25 -15.20
C TRP A 186 -9.38 22.62 -13.87
N CYS A 187 -10.48 23.39 -13.88
CA CYS A 187 -11.28 23.64 -12.68
C CYS A 187 -11.83 22.34 -12.06
N ALA A 188 -12.22 21.34 -12.88
CA ALA A 188 -12.57 20.01 -12.38
C ALA A 188 -11.37 19.29 -11.74
N ALA A 189 -10.18 19.38 -12.33
CA ALA A 189 -8.96 18.82 -11.77
C ALA A 189 -8.56 19.50 -10.44
N LEU A 190 -8.66 20.82 -10.31
CA LEU A 190 -8.44 21.55 -9.07
C LEU A 190 -9.40 21.12 -7.96
N ARG A 191 -10.69 20.91 -8.29
CA ARG A 191 -11.67 20.36 -7.35
C ARG A 191 -11.29 18.95 -6.89
N GLY A 192 -10.83 18.11 -7.81
CA GLY A 192 -10.33 16.77 -7.50
C GLY A 192 -9.13 16.79 -6.55
N THR A 193 -8.17 17.68 -6.80
CA THR A 193 -6.97 17.83 -5.95
C THR A 193 -7.33 18.30 -4.54
N ALA A 194 -8.17 19.34 -4.41
CA ALA A 194 -8.61 19.83 -3.10
C ALA A 194 -9.38 18.75 -2.31
N ALA A 195 -10.27 18.01 -2.98
CA ALA A 195 -10.99 16.89 -2.37
C ALA A 195 -10.05 15.74 -1.96
N HIS A 196 -9.06 15.41 -2.79
CA HIS A 196 -8.07 14.36 -2.51
C HIS A 196 -7.22 14.71 -1.27
N ILE A 197 -6.72 15.94 -1.20
CA ILE A 197 -5.95 16.43 -0.06
C ILE A 197 -6.79 16.43 1.23
N ALA A 198 -8.11 16.64 1.10
CA ALA A 198 -9.07 16.56 2.19
C ALA A 198 -9.53 15.13 2.56
N ASN A 199 -8.93 14.06 1.98
CA ASN A 199 -9.37 12.65 2.13
C ASN A 199 -10.83 12.39 1.69
N ARG A 200 -11.40 13.20 0.79
CA ARG A 200 -12.75 12.98 0.23
C ARG A 200 -12.66 12.13 -1.04
N HIS A 201 -12.40 10.83 -0.86
CA HIS A 201 -12.06 9.92 -1.96
C HIS A 201 -13.10 9.89 -3.10
N ALA A 202 -14.38 9.85 -2.76
CA ALA A 202 -15.47 9.79 -3.74
C ALA A 202 -15.60 11.09 -4.53
N ASP A 203 -15.57 12.23 -3.84
CA ASP A 203 -15.62 13.56 -4.45
C ASP A 203 -14.41 13.79 -5.37
N ALA A 204 -13.23 13.39 -4.93
CA ALA A 204 -12.01 13.46 -5.72
C ALA A 204 -12.12 12.62 -7.00
N THR A 205 -12.56 11.36 -6.88
CA THR A 205 -12.76 10.48 -8.04
C THR A 205 -13.78 11.08 -9.02
N ALA A 206 -14.93 11.56 -8.53
CA ALA A 206 -15.95 12.17 -9.39
C ALA A 206 -15.43 13.42 -10.12
N ALA A 207 -14.68 14.28 -9.42
CA ALA A 207 -14.11 15.49 -10.01
C ALA A 207 -13.01 15.18 -11.03
N PHE A 208 -12.13 14.21 -10.77
CA PHE A 208 -11.11 13.79 -11.73
C PHE A 208 -11.70 13.06 -12.95
N ASP A 209 -12.77 12.26 -12.77
CA ASP A 209 -13.49 11.67 -13.90
C ASP A 209 -14.14 12.75 -14.77
N SER A 210 -14.73 13.79 -14.16
CA SER A 210 -15.22 14.97 -14.87
C SER A 210 -14.11 15.70 -15.62
N ALA A 211 -12.94 15.87 -14.98
CA ALA A 211 -11.78 16.49 -15.61
C ALA A 211 -11.34 15.70 -16.86
N LEU A 212 -11.17 14.39 -16.75
CA LEU A 212 -10.79 13.52 -17.87
C LEU A 212 -11.83 13.56 -19.01
N ALA A 213 -13.13 13.58 -18.69
CA ALA A 213 -14.19 13.64 -19.70
C ALA A 213 -14.15 14.95 -20.51
N LEU A 214 -13.79 16.07 -19.87
CA LEU A 214 -13.72 17.40 -20.48
C LEU A 214 -12.38 17.69 -21.17
N MET A 215 -11.33 16.90 -20.92
CA MET A 215 -10.01 17.09 -21.51
C MET A 215 -10.00 16.78 -23.02
N PRO A 216 -9.24 17.56 -23.83
CA PRO A 216 -8.86 17.15 -25.18
C PRO A 216 -8.19 15.77 -25.21
N ALA A 217 -8.30 15.04 -26.34
CA ALA A 217 -7.89 13.64 -26.41
C ALA A 217 -6.39 13.42 -26.12
N ASN A 218 -5.52 14.26 -26.68
CA ASN A 218 -4.07 14.25 -26.43
C ASN A 218 -3.75 14.56 -24.95
N GLU A 219 -4.44 15.53 -24.38
CA GLU A 219 -4.26 15.96 -23.00
C GLU A 219 -4.71 14.85 -22.02
N ARG A 220 -5.89 14.27 -22.26
CA ARG A 220 -6.40 13.11 -21.52
C ARG A 220 -5.45 11.91 -21.59
N CYS A 221 -4.84 11.69 -22.76
CA CYS A 221 -3.86 10.62 -22.95
C CYS A 221 -2.61 10.81 -22.07
N ALA A 222 -2.01 12.01 -22.12
CA ALA A 222 -0.85 12.35 -21.30
C ALA A 222 -1.17 12.25 -19.80
N TRP A 223 -2.37 12.67 -19.39
CA TRP A 223 -2.81 12.61 -18.00
C TRP A 223 -2.89 11.20 -17.42
N ARG A 224 -3.35 10.26 -18.25
CA ARG A 224 -3.51 8.83 -17.88
C ARG A 224 -2.22 8.03 -18.06
N ASP A 225 -1.15 8.64 -18.59
CA ASP A 225 0.10 7.93 -18.80
C ASP A 225 0.70 7.43 -17.49
N LEU A 226 0.89 6.10 -17.42
CA LEU A 226 1.42 5.35 -16.30
C LEU A 226 2.90 5.02 -16.47
N SER A 227 3.53 5.44 -17.58
CA SER A 227 4.88 5.01 -17.96
C SER A 227 5.92 5.17 -16.84
N LEU A 228 5.81 6.22 -16.00
CA LEU A 228 6.73 6.49 -14.89
C LEU A 228 6.56 5.54 -13.69
N TRP A 229 5.42 4.87 -13.56
CA TRP A 229 5.12 3.94 -12.46
C TRP A 229 5.42 2.48 -12.84
N LEU A 230 5.86 2.23 -14.06
CA LEU A 230 6.06 0.89 -14.60
C LEU A 230 7.54 0.56 -14.74
N THR A 231 7.87 -0.73 -14.61
CA THR A 231 9.20 -1.22 -15.00
C THR A 231 9.41 -1.05 -16.50
N SER A 232 10.66 -1.08 -16.96
CA SER A 232 10.95 -0.89 -18.40
C SER A 232 10.17 -1.84 -19.30
N LYS A 233 10.11 -3.12 -18.93
CA LYS A 233 9.37 -4.13 -19.71
C LYS A 233 7.86 -3.86 -19.76
N GLU A 234 7.26 -3.51 -18.62
CA GLU A 234 5.83 -3.20 -18.54
C GLU A 234 5.48 -1.90 -19.28
N ARG A 235 6.36 -0.90 -19.19
CA ARG A 235 6.21 0.38 -19.89
C ARG A 235 6.19 0.20 -21.41
N ASP A 236 7.09 -0.60 -21.96
CA ASP A 236 7.14 -0.85 -23.40
C ASP A 236 5.87 -1.56 -23.88
N ALA A 237 5.42 -2.57 -23.13
CA ALA A 237 4.17 -3.27 -23.40
C ALA A 237 2.95 -2.33 -23.30
N TYR A 238 2.92 -1.45 -22.30
CA TYR A 238 1.87 -0.47 -22.09
C TYR A 238 1.79 0.56 -23.22
N ARG A 239 2.93 1.11 -23.65
CA ARG A 239 3.00 2.09 -24.75
C ARG A 239 2.54 1.49 -26.07
N ALA A 240 2.82 0.21 -26.32
CA ALA A 240 2.38 -0.50 -27.52
C ALA A 240 0.86 -0.63 -27.64
N LEU A 241 0.09 -0.46 -26.56
CA LEU A 241 -1.37 -0.53 -26.59
C LEU A 241 -2.05 0.67 -27.27
N GLY A 242 -1.31 1.75 -27.56
CA GLY A 242 -1.86 2.99 -28.13
C GLY A 242 -2.79 3.72 -27.15
N CYS A 243 -3.24 4.94 -27.48
CA CYS A 243 -3.99 5.79 -26.55
C CYS A 243 -5.41 6.20 -27.03
N GLU A 244 -5.88 5.66 -28.15
CA GLU A 244 -7.08 6.17 -28.82
C GLU A 244 -8.34 5.33 -28.57
N GLY A 245 -9.40 6.00 -28.06
CA GLY A 245 -10.70 6.00 -28.73
C GLY A 245 -11.97 5.53 -27.99
N SER A 246 -11.97 4.37 -27.33
CA SER A 246 -13.19 3.66 -26.92
C SER A 246 -13.07 2.99 -25.52
N PRO A 247 -14.17 2.81 -24.76
CA PRO A 247 -14.19 1.95 -23.57
C PRO A 247 -13.70 0.50 -23.81
N THR A 248 -13.67 0.07 -25.09
CA THR A 248 -13.14 -1.20 -25.60
C THR A 248 -11.64 -1.18 -25.90
N ASP A 249 -10.92 -0.07 -25.66
CA ASP A 249 -9.48 0.01 -25.94
C ASP A 249 -8.70 -0.92 -25.02
N ALA A 250 -7.76 -1.66 -25.60
CA ALA A 250 -6.88 -2.56 -24.87
C ALA A 250 -6.14 -1.83 -23.72
N ARG A 251 -5.71 -0.58 -23.95
CA ARG A 251 -5.11 0.27 -22.93
C ARG A 251 -6.08 0.63 -21.81
N ALA A 252 -7.33 0.98 -22.12
CA ALA A 252 -8.32 1.31 -21.09
C ALA A 252 -8.63 0.08 -20.22
N GLY A 253 -8.74 -1.11 -20.81
CA GLY A 253 -8.87 -2.37 -20.07
C GLY A 253 -7.67 -2.67 -19.17
N TRP A 254 -6.46 -2.41 -19.69
CA TRP A 254 -5.22 -2.55 -18.94
C TRP A 254 -5.12 -1.57 -17.77
N GLU A 255 -5.42 -0.28 -17.98
CA GLU A 255 -5.41 0.75 -16.95
C GLU A 255 -6.47 0.49 -15.88
N ARG A 256 -7.70 0.09 -16.27
CA ARG A 256 -8.73 -0.32 -15.30
C ARG A 256 -8.20 -1.42 -14.39
N ARG A 257 -7.52 -2.42 -14.97
CA ARG A 257 -6.90 -3.52 -14.22
C ARG A 257 -5.80 -3.03 -13.29
N PHE A 258 -4.89 -2.22 -13.80
CA PHE A 258 -3.82 -1.62 -13.03
C PHE A 258 -4.38 -0.88 -11.81
N TRP A 259 -5.38 -0.02 -12.02
CA TRP A 259 -5.91 0.82 -10.96
C TRP A 259 -6.56 0.02 -9.85
N TRP A 260 -7.44 -0.92 -10.15
CA TRP A 260 -8.05 -1.68 -9.07
C TRP A 260 -7.04 -2.56 -8.33
N LEU A 261 -6.01 -3.08 -9.00
CA LEU A 261 -4.91 -3.80 -8.34
C LEU A 261 -4.02 -2.88 -7.49
N ALA A 262 -3.81 -1.64 -7.93
CA ALA A 262 -3.00 -0.63 -7.25
C ALA A 262 -3.75 0.08 -6.11
N GLN A 263 -5.09 0.00 -6.06
CA GLN A 263 -5.88 0.64 -5.02
C GLN A 263 -5.42 0.16 -3.63
N PRO A 264 -4.98 1.07 -2.74
CA PRO A 264 -4.47 0.70 -1.43
C PRO A 264 -5.49 -0.09 -0.61
N LEU A 265 -6.71 0.43 -0.49
CA LEU A 265 -7.84 -0.19 0.20
C LEU A 265 -9.08 -0.15 -0.69
N TRP A 266 -9.62 -1.31 -1.07
CA TRP A 266 -10.87 -1.42 -1.84
C TRP A 266 -12.10 -0.97 -1.05
N MET A 267 -12.05 -1.01 0.29
CA MET A 267 -13.16 -0.56 1.11
C MET A 267 -13.43 0.95 1.05
N LEU A 268 -12.48 1.75 0.54
CA LEU A 268 -12.67 3.18 0.33
C LEU A 268 -13.47 3.43 -0.96
N ASP A 269 -14.38 4.40 -0.90
CA ASP A 269 -15.22 4.80 -2.04
C ASP A 269 -14.45 5.73 -2.97
N GLY A 270 -13.51 5.16 -3.73
CA GLY A 270 -12.66 5.89 -4.67
C GLY A 270 -11.28 5.26 -4.75
N ASN A 271 -10.68 5.29 -5.94
CA ASN A 271 -9.34 4.75 -6.12
C ASN A 271 -8.30 5.79 -5.71
N ASP A 272 -7.87 5.70 -4.46
CA ASP A 272 -7.01 6.72 -3.86
C ASP A 272 -5.64 6.86 -4.55
N ALA A 273 -5.04 5.77 -5.05
CA ALA A 273 -3.80 5.84 -5.82
C ALA A 273 -3.99 6.51 -7.19
N ARG A 274 -5.15 6.31 -7.83
CA ARG A 274 -5.51 7.01 -9.08
C ARG A 274 -5.74 8.50 -8.82
N ASN A 275 -6.44 8.84 -7.74
CA ASN A 275 -6.66 10.22 -7.31
C ASN A 275 -5.32 10.91 -6.99
N GLU A 276 -4.38 10.21 -6.35
CA GLU A 276 -3.03 10.70 -6.08
C GLU A 276 -2.26 11.00 -7.38
N LEU A 277 -2.25 10.12 -8.38
CA LEU A 277 -1.59 10.44 -9.66
C LEU A 277 -2.21 11.68 -10.31
N ALA A 278 -3.54 11.78 -10.31
CA ALA A 278 -4.24 12.91 -10.89
C ALA A 278 -3.91 14.22 -10.14
N ALA A 279 -3.85 14.18 -8.81
CA ALA A 279 -3.43 15.31 -7.97
C ALA A 279 -1.97 15.72 -8.24
N ARG A 280 -1.05 14.75 -8.37
CA ARG A 280 0.35 15.02 -8.73
C ARG A 280 0.46 15.79 -10.03
N ARG A 281 -0.29 15.39 -11.06
CA ARG A 281 -0.32 16.10 -12.35
C ARG A 281 -0.77 17.55 -12.22
N VAL A 282 -1.74 17.81 -11.33
CA VAL A 282 -2.19 19.19 -11.03
C VAL A 282 -1.09 19.97 -10.31
N ILE A 283 -0.50 19.41 -9.25
CA ILE A 283 0.55 20.08 -8.47
C ILE A 283 1.82 20.32 -9.31
N THR A 284 2.23 19.35 -10.11
CA THR A 284 3.33 19.47 -11.07
C THR A 284 3.14 20.64 -12.02
N ARG A 285 1.93 20.79 -12.58
CA ARG A 285 1.62 21.95 -13.43
C ARG A 285 1.54 23.24 -12.63
N ALA A 286 1.02 23.21 -11.40
CA ALA A 286 1.02 24.37 -10.50
C ALA A 286 2.43 24.87 -10.18
N HIS A 287 3.39 23.95 -9.99
CA HIS A 287 4.80 24.25 -9.78
C HIS A 287 5.46 24.77 -11.06
N ALA A 288 5.19 24.18 -12.23
CA ALA A 288 5.71 24.69 -13.50
C ALA A 288 5.24 26.13 -13.83
N MET A 289 4.07 26.52 -13.31
CA MET A 289 3.45 27.83 -13.54
C MET A 289 3.89 28.94 -12.56
N GLY A 290 4.62 28.60 -11.50
CA GLY A 290 4.96 29.52 -10.42
C GLY A 290 6.38 29.36 -9.90
N GLY A 291 6.76 30.20 -8.95
CA GLY A 291 7.92 29.94 -8.11
C GLY A 291 7.76 28.68 -7.24
N ILE A 292 8.89 28.04 -6.97
CA ILE A 292 9.06 26.92 -6.05
C ILE A 292 10.24 27.23 -5.12
N PRO A 293 10.34 26.58 -3.94
CA PRO A 293 11.45 26.82 -3.00
C PRO A 293 12.82 26.37 -3.50
N TYR A 294 12.90 25.44 -4.46
CA TYR A 294 14.19 25.05 -5.03
C TYR A 294 14.92 26.23 -5.66
N ASP A 295 16.25 26.26 -5.56
CA ASP A 295 17.10 27.24 -6.23
C ASP A 295 17.46 26.80 -7.66
N MET A 296 16.46 26.37 -8.42
CA MET A 296 16.62 25.94 -9.81
C MET A 296 15.32 26.11 -10.60
N THR A 297 15.44 26.27 -11.92
CA THR A 297 14.29 26.35 -12.82
C THR A 297 13.55 25.01 -12.88
N TYR A 298 12.22 25.04 -12.72
CA TYR A 298 11.35 23.89 -12.88
C TYR A 298 11.57 23.20 -14.24
N GLY A 299 11.56 21.87 -14.25
CA GLY A 299 11.87 21.08 -15.45
C GLY A 299 11.36 19.64 -15.35
N ASP A 300 11.61 18.87 -16.41
CA ASP A 300 11.13 17.48 -16.54
C ASP A 300 11.59 16.57 -15.40
N ASP A 301 12.76 16.84 -14.83
CA ASP A 301 13.29 16.08 -13.70
C ASP A 301 12.48 16.27 -12.41
N MET A 302 12.09 17.50 -12.10
CA MET A 302 11.15 17.78 -10.99
C MET A 302 9.78 17.18 -11.27
N ALA A 303 9.29 17.31 -12.50
CA ALA A 303 7.99 16.73 -12.87
C ALA A 303 7.99 15.20 -12.74
N GLU A 304 9.06 14.53 -13.19
CA GLU A 304 9.22 13.09 -13.01
C GLU A 304 9.28 12.73 -11.51
N SER A 305 10.07 13.45 -10.71
CA SER A 305 10.18 13.21 -9.27
C SER A 305 8.82 13.33 -8.59
N GLU A 306 8.07 14.39 -8.86
CA GLU A 306 6.75 14.62 -8.28
C GLU A 306 5.73 13.57 -8.68
N LEU A 307 5.74 13.14 -9.94
CA LEU A 307 4.85 12.10 -10.41
C LEU A 307 5.18 10.74 -9.81
N ARG A 308 6.45 10.41 -9.60
CA ARG A 308 6.89 9.13 -9.03
C ARG A 308 6.76 9.12 -7.51
N TYR A 309 7.23 10.13 -6.81
CA TYR A 309 7.44 10.09 -5.36
C TYR A 309 6.51 11.02 -4.57
N GLY A 310 5.74 11.86 -5.27
CA GLY A 310 4.90 12.88 -4.66
C GLY A 310 5.62 14.22 -4.62
N TRP A 311 4.90 15.27 -4.27
CA TRP A 311 5.47 16.61 -4.19
C TRP A 311 5.96 16.91 -2.77
N PRO A 312 7.01 17.73 -2.62
CA PRO A 312 7.47 18.16 -1.30
C PRO A 312 6.41 18.94 -0.52
N VAL A 313 6.25 18.61 0.75
CA VAL A 313 5.36 19.31 1.70
C VAL A 313 6.13 20.03 2.81
N ALA A 314 7.43 19.80 2.89
CA ALA A 314 8.34 20.54 3.76
C ALA A 314 9.69 20.74 3.06
N TRP A 315 10.46 21.69 3.55
CA TRP A 315 11.66 22.18 2.87
C TRP A 315 12.76 22.48 3.88
N SER A 316 14.00 22.18 3.50
CA SER A 316 15.17 22.53 4.28
C SER A 316 16.35 22.89 3.39
N VAL A 317 17.42 23.40 3.99
CA VAL A 317 18.70 23.57 3.30
C VAL A 317 19.74 22.64 3.89
N GLN A 318 20.51 21.98 3.05
CA GLN A 318 21.71 21.26 3.46
C GLN A 318 22.92 22.14 3.21
N THR A 319 23.65 22.43 4.29
CA THR A 319 24.98 23.05 4.26
C THR A 319 25.92 22.11 4.99
N ALA A 320 27.01 21.66 4.39
CA ALA A 320 27.90 20.76 5.09
C ALA A 320 28.87 21.52 6.04
N GLY A 321 28.33 22.28 6.98
CA GLY A 321 29.11 23.02 7.98
C GLY A 321 30.03 24.10 7.41
N ALA A 322 30.81 24.74 8.27
CA ALA A 322 31.66 25.89 7.92
C ALA A 322 32.89 25.53 7.05
N LEU A 323 33.18 24.23 6.88
CA LEU A 323 34.38 23.72 6.17
C LEU A 323 34.05 23.01 4.84
N ASP A 324 32.78 22.81 4.49
CA ASP A 324 32.41 22.24 3.19
C ASP A 324 32.20 23.34 2.16
N THR A 325 32.92 23.22 1.05
CA THR A 325 32.94 24.18 -0.06
C THR A 325 31.78 24.00 -1.04
N ARG A 326 30.92 22.99 -0.85
CA ARG A 326 29.72 22.79 -1.65
C ARG A 326 28.70 23.89 -1.38
N ALA A 327 28.08 24.39 -2.45
CA ALA A 327 26.99 25.34 -2.35
C ALA A 327 25.83 24.74 -1.52
N PRO A 328 25.15 25.55 -0.69
CA PRO A 328 23.93 25.13 -0.02
C PRO A 328 22.92 24.56 -1.02
N SER A 329 22.33 23.41 -0.72
CA SER A 329 21.31 22.79 -1.59
C SER A 329 19.98 22.73 -0.86
N VAL A 330 18.91 23.15 -1.55
CA VAL A 330 17.54 23.02 -1.04
C VAL A 330 17.10 21.57 -1.15
N ILE A 331 16.57 21.02 -0.08
CA ILE A 331 15.98 19.68 -0.02
C ILE A 331 14.46 19.85 0.13
N GLY A 332 13.71 19.23 -0.77
CA GLY A 332 12.27 19.02 -0.63
C GLY A 332 12.01 17.70 0.08
N HIS A 333 11.02 17.69 0.96
CA HIS A 333 10.62 16.51 1.73
C HIS A 333 9.20 16.11 1.35
N GLU A 334 9.06 15.00 0.64
CA GLU A 334 7.77 14.38 0.35
C GLU A 334 7.12 13.83 1.63
N PRO A 335 5.79 13.68 1.67
CA PRO A 335 5.12 13.12 2.84
C PRO A 335 5.60 11.70 3.16
N THR A 336 5.85 11.44 4.44
CA THR A 336 6.23 10.12 4.98
C THR A 336 5.26 9.69 6.09
N PRO A 337 5.10 8.36 6.31
CA PRO A 337 5.67 7.26 5.54
C PRO A 337 4.96 7.06 4.19
N SER A 338 5.73 6.79 3.15
CA SER A 338 5.25 6.46 1.81
C SER A 338 5.53 4.99 1.44
N PHE A 339 4.74 4.41 0.54
CA PHE A 339 4.76 2.98 0.18
C PHE A 339 4.61 2.76 -1.32
N ASP A 340 5.11 1.62 -1.81
CA ASP A 340 4.85 1.16 -3.19
C ASP A 340 3.52 0.40 -3.25
N PHE A 341 2.55 0.94 -3.98
CA PHE A 341 1.27 0.28 -4.22
C PHE A 341 1.15 -0.33 -5.62
N THR A 342 2.20 -0.25 -6.44
CA THR A 342 2.16 -0.80 -7.80
C THR A 342 2.08 -2.32 -7.75
N PRO A 343 1.12 -2.95 -8.46
CA PRO A 343 1.08 -4.39 -8.58
C PRO A 343 2.25 -4.86 -9.44
N ARG A 344 2.92 -5.94 -9.01
CA ARG A 344 3.96 -6.57 -9.84
C ARG A 344 3.36 -7.20 -11.10
N ALA A 345 4.18 -7.34 -12.15
CA ALA A 345 3.80 -7.94 -13.44
C ALA A 345 2.96 -9.23 -13.35
N ALA A 346 3.27 -10.11 -12.40
CA ALA A 346 2.51 -11.35 -12.18
C ALA A 346 1.05 -11.10 -11.79
N ALA A 347 0.78 -10.12 -10.91
CA ALA A 347 -0.59 -9.75 -10.55
C ALA A 347 -1.32 -9.03 -11.69
N LEU A 348 -0.63 -8.20 -12.47
CA LEU A 348 -1.22 -7.52 -13.63
C LEU A 348 -1.65 -8.52 -14.73
N SER A 349 -0.81 -9.52 -14.99
CA SER A 349 -1.07 -10.54 -16.01
C SER A 349 -2.09 -11.57 -15.54
N SER A 350 -1.94 -12.09 -14.32
CA SER A 350 -2.75 -13.16 -13.76
C SER A 350 -3.22 -12.85 -12.33
N PRO A 351 -4.21 -11.95 -12.14
CA PRO A 351 -4.70 -11.62 -10.80
C PRO A 351 -5.24 -12.83 -10.03
N ALA A 352 -5.80 -13.80 -10.75
CA ALA A 352 -6.43 -15.00 -10.21
C ALA A 352 -5.46 -16.01 -9.58
N THR A 353 -4.14 -15.82 -9.73
CA THR A 353 -3.09 -16.66 -9.14
C THR A 353 -2.03 -15.83 -8.40
N ALA A 354 -2.31 -14.55 -8.16
CA ALA A 354 -1.35 -13.62 -7.59
C ALA A 354 -1.04 -13.94 -6.12
N PRO A 355 0.23 -14.18 -5.74
CA PRO A 355 0.62 -14.39 -4.36
C PRO A 355 0.59 -13.09 -3.55
N ALA A 356 0.68 -13.19 -2.23
CA ALA A 356 0.64 -12.03 -1.33
C ALA A 356 1.81 -11.04 -1.53
N ASP A 357 2.98 -11.55 -1.93
CA ASP A 357 4.18 -10.75 -2.21
C ASP A 357 4.13 -10.03 -3.58
N ALA A 358 3.02 -10.15 -4.31
CA ALA A 358 2.76 -9.35 -5.51
C ALA A 358 2.47 -7.87 -5.21
N TRP A 359 2.24 -7.51 -3.93
CA TRP A 359 2.07 -6.15 -3.43
C TRP A 359 3.06 -5.82 -2.30
N LYS A 360 4.35 -5.71 -2.64
CA LYS A 360 5.40 -5.38 -1.68
C LYS A 360 5.44 -3.87 -1.41
N LEU A 361 5.04 -3.46 -0.21
CA LEU A 361 4.94 -2.05 0.19
C LEU A 361 6.30 -1.35 0.41
N ASP A 362 7.31 -2.13 0.79
CA ASP A 362 8.66 -1.68 1.17
C ASP A 362 9.70 -2.02 0.10
N GLU A 363 9.32 -1.92 -1.18
CA GLU A 363 10.27 -2.13 -2.27
C GLU A 363 11.46 -1.16 -2.13
N ALA A 364 12.68 -1.68 -2.34
CA ALA A 364 13.90 -0.92 -2.08
C ALA A 364 14.11 0.21 -3.10
N LEU A 365 13.80 -0.06 -4.37
CA LEU A 365 13.87 0.89 -5.47
C LEU A 365 12.51 0.95 -6.18
N PRO A 366 11.48 1.51 -5.52
CA PRO A 366 10.14 1.52 -6.05
C PRO A 366 10.04 2.52 -7.22
N ARG A 367 9.19 2.21 -8.21
CA ARG A 367 8.94 3.12 -9.34
C ARG A 367 8.14 4.34 -8.92
N MET A 368 7.28 4.16 -7.94
CA MET A 368 6.54 5.23 -7.28
C MET A 368 6.45 4.97 -5.79
N ARG A 369 6.25 6.03 -5.00
CA ARG A 369 5.83 5.91 -3.60
C ARG A 369 4.64 6.81 -3.36
N TYR A 370 3.75 6.39 -2.48
CA TYR A 370 2.61 7.18 -2.04
C TYR A 370 2.42 7.07 -0.54
N ALA A 371 2.22 8.20 0.13
CA ALA A 371 1.88 8.31 1.54
C ALA A 371 0.37 8.58 1.72
N PRO A 372 -0.43 7.57 2.08
CA PRO A 372 -1.87 7.73 2.21
C PRO A 372 -2.22 8.65 3.39
N ARG A 373 -2.95 9.74 3.10
CA ARG A 373 -3.31 10.77 4.09
C ARG A 373 -4.25 10.26 5.19
N TYR A 374 -4.99 9.17 4.94
CA TYR A 374 -5.81 8.50 5.96
C TYR A 374 -5.00 7.54 6.86
N ALA A 375 -3.74 7.27 6.53
CA ALA A 375 -2.85 6.38 7.29
C ALA A 375 -1.47 7.02 7.58
N PRO A 376 -1.43 8.24 8.17
CA PRO A 376 -0.18 8.99 8.36
C PRO A 376 0.80 8.34 9.34
N ARG A 377 0.38 7.36 10.14
CA ARG A 377 1.24 6.60 11.05
C ARG A 377 1.66 5.24 10.47
N GLY A 378 1.20 4.88 9.27
CA GLY A 378 1.73 3.75 8.52
C GLY A 378 0.70 2.83 7.90
N PHE A 379 1.15 2.11 6.87
CA PHE A 379 0.44 1.06 6.17
C PHE A 379 1.26 -0.23 6.25
N VAL A 380 0.66 -1.32 6.75
CA VAL A 380 1.39 -2.58 6.99
C VAL A 380 0.70 -3.80 6.37
N PRO A 381 1.42 -4.89 6.11
CA PRO A 381 0.79 -6.18 5.84
C PRO A 381 -0.08 -6.62 7.01
N LEU A 382 -1.32 -7.05 6.74
CA LEU A 382 -2.23 -7.53 7.77
C LEU A 382 -1.90 -8.98 8.13
N ARG A 383 -1.57 -9.22 9.40
CA ARG A 383 -1.64 -10.57 9.98
C ARG A 383 -3.11 -10.94 10.09
N HIS A 384 -3.46 -12.10 9.53
CA HIS A 384 -4.84 -12.54 9.39
C HIS A 384 -4.90 -14.06 9.40
N GLN A 385 -6.11 -14.58 9.58
CA GLN A 385 -6.46 -15.95 9.25
C GLN A 385 -7.54 -15.92 8.18
N LEU A 386 -7.42 -16.79 7.18
CA LEU A 386 -8.41 -16.94 6.12
C LEU A 386 -8.84 -18.41 6.02
N ALA A 387 -10.15 -18.65 5.97
CA ALA A 387 -10.72 -19.98 5.86
C ALA A 387 -11.93 -20.00 4.90
N ARG A 388 -12.03 -21.06 4.09
CA ARG A 388 -13.12 -21.28 3.12
C ARG A 388 -14.07 -22.37 3.60
N PHE A 389 -15.37 -22.15 3.39
CA PHE A 389 -16.46 -23.07 3.72
C PHE A 389 -17.38 -23.24 2.52
N ARG A 390 -17.85 -24.46 2.24
CA ARG A 390 -18.67 -24.76 1.06
C ARG A 390 -20.10 -24.33 1.28
N ARG A 391 -20.74 -23.74 0.26
CA ARG A 391 -22.16 -23.38 0.26
C ARG A 391 -22.76 -23.72 -1.11
N GLY A 392 -23.09 -25.01 -1.30
CA GLY A 392 -23.67 -25.49 -2.55
C GLY A 392 -22.70 -25.31 -3.72
N ASP A 393 -23.07 -24.42 -4.66
CA ASP A 393 -22.30 -23.98 -5.83
C ASP A 393 -21.40 -22.76 -5.55
N SER A 394 -21.32 -22.30 -4.30
CA SER A 394 -20.49 -21.18 -3.86
C SER A 394 -19.63 -21.57 -2.66
N ALA A 395 -18.78 -20.65 -2.23
CA ALA A 395 -18.05 -20.77 -0.97
C ALA A 395 -18.21 -19.51 -0.12
N VAL A 396 -18.17 -19.66 1.20
CA VAL A 396 -17.99 -18.56 2.14
C VAL A 396 -16.52 -18.47 2.48
N VAL A 397 -15.93 -17.30 2.30
CA VAL A 397 -14.59 -16.96 2.77
C VAL A 397 -14.74 -16.17 4.07
N VAL A 398 -14.03 -16.58 5.11
CA VAL A 398 -13.89 -15.86 6.36
C VAL A 398 -12.50 -15.25 6.42
N GLY A 399 -12.42 -13.96 6.68
CA GLY A 399 -11.19 -13.25 7.02
C GLY A 399 -11.25 -12.76 8.46
N ALA A 400 -10.36 -13.26 9.31
CA ALA A 400 -10.21 -12.84 10.69
C ALA A 400 -8.98 -11.95 10.86
N TRP A 401 -9.10 -10.90 11.68
CA TRP A 401 -8.02 -9.95 11.96
C TRP A 401 -7.79 -9.83 13.47
N ASP A 402 -6.55 -9.50 13.83
CA ASP A 402 -6.16 -9.11 15.18
C ASP A 402 -5.07 -8.06 15.06
N VAL A 403 -5.45 -6.81 15.34
CA VAL A 403 -4.52 -5.68 15.50
C VAL A 403 -4.55 -5.19 16.94
N GLU A 404 -5.10 -6.00 17.86
CA GLU A 404 -5.21 -5.65 19.27
C GLU A 404 -3.85 -5.72 19.97
N THR A 405 -3.10 -6.77 19.62
CA THR A 405 -1.76 -7.07 20.16
C THR A 405 -0.66 -6.12 19.66
N ASP A 406 -0.92 -5.41 18.57
CA ASP A 406 0.01 -4.43 18.02
C ASP A 406 -0.19 -3.07 18.72
N ARG A 407 0.79 -2.69 19.56
CA ARG A 407 0.75 -1.46 20.38
C ARG A 407 0.60 -0.21 19.52
N ASP A 408 1.06 -0.26 18.28
CA ASP A 408 0.96 0.82 17.31
C ASP A 408 -0.48 1.20 16.96
N TRP A 409 -1.44 0.29 17.18
CA TRP A 409 -2.88 0.51 16.96
C TRP A 409 -3.60 1.11 18.16
N GLY A 410 -2.93 1.34 19.29
CA GLY A 410 -3.49 2.05 20.43
C GLY A 410 -4.83 1.48 20.92
N SER A 411 -5.83 2.33 21.20
CA SER A 411 -7.19 1.93 21.58
C SER A 411 -8.22 2.44 20.58
N GLY A 412 -9.47 1.96 20.68
CA GLY A 412 -10.59 2.39 19.82
C GLY A 412 -11.09 1.31 18.87
N THR A 413 -11.92 1.72 17.90
CA THR A 413 -12.51 0.88 16.86
C THR A 413 -11.77 1.02 15.53
N VAL A 414 -12.03 0.08 14.61
CA VAL A 414 -11.49 0.06 13.25
C VAL A 414 -12.61 -0.13 12.23
N ARG A 415 -12.39 0.34 11.00
CA ARG A 415 -13.17 -0.05 9.83
C ARG A 415 -12.52 -1.28 9.19
N VAL A 416 -13.36 -2.24 8.78
CA VAL A 416 -12.91 -3.49 8.15
C VAL A 416 -13.60 -3.68 6.82
N GLY A 417 -12.86 -4.16 5.84
CA GLY A 417 -13.35 -4.55 4.52
C GLY A 417 -12.89 -5.94 4.13
N LEU A 418 -13.78 -6.72 3.53
CA LEU A 418 -13.43 -7.93 2.77
C LEU A 418 -13.92 -7.75 1.34
N GLY A 419 -12.97 -7.53 0.45
CA GLY A 419 -13.22 -7.42 -0.98
C GLY A 419 -12.78 -8.66 -1.75
N VAL A 420 -13.49 -8.93 -2.83
CA VAL A 420 -13.26 -10.07 -3.71
C VAL A 420 -13.25 -9.55 -5.15
N ALA A 421 -12.22 -9.84 -5.91
CA ALA A 421 -12.12 -9.51 -7.32
C ALA A 421 -12.05 -10.76 -8.18
N ASP A 422 -12.72 -10.71 -9.32
CA ASP A 422 -12.45 -11.60 -10.44
C ASP A 422 -11.85 -10.81 -11.61
N SER A 423 -11.83 -11.37 -12.81
CA SER A 423 -11.30 -10.70 -14.01
C SER A 423 -12.02 -9.39 -14.35
N GLY A 424 -13.23 -9.16 -13.84
CA GLY A 424 -14.02 -7.94 -14.04
C GLY A 424 -13.69 -6.79 -13.08
N GLY A 425 -12.86 -7.03 -12.06
CA GLY A 425 -12.49 -6.04 -11.04
C GLY A 425 -13.06 -6.35 -9.64
N PRO A 426 -12.75 -5.52 -8.64
CA PRO A 426 -13.11 -5.77 -7.26
C PRO A 426 -14.58 -5.49 -7.00
N ARG A 427 -15.18 -6.35 -6.20
CA ARG A 427 -16.45 -6.13 -5.53
C ARG A 427 -16.15 -6.16 -4.04
N VAL A 428 -16.43 -5.07 -3.33
CA VAL A 428 -16.36 -5.13 -1.86
C VAL A 428 -17.62 -5.83 -1.37
N VAL A 429 -17.44 -7.01 -0.80
CA VAL A 429 -18.56 -7.90 -0.49
C VAL A 429 -19.00 -7.75 0.96
N ALA A 430 -18.11 -7.24 1.83
CA ALA A 430 -18.46 -6.84 3.18
C ALA A 430 -17.66 -5.60 3.61
N ARG A 431 -18.35 -4.64 4.24
CA ARG A 431 -17.77 -3.46 4.89
C ARG A 431 -18.44 -3.33 6.26
N ALA A 432 -17.63 -3.10 7.28
CA ALA A 432 -18.12 -2.88 8.63
C ALA A 432 -17.34 -1.72 9.26
N ALA A 433 -18.06 -0.70 9.71
CA ALA A 433 -17.50 0.39 10.50
C ALA A 433 -17.54 0.03 12.00
N ASP A 434 -16.78 0.77 12.80
CA ASP A 434 -16.79 0.70 14.26
C ASP A 434 -16.61 -0.71 14.85
N GLN A 435 -15.79 -1.53 14.19
CA GLN A 435 -15.50 -2.87 14.64
C GLN A 435 -14.44 -2.87 15.76
N PRO A 436 -14.45 -3.88 16.64
CA PRO A 436 -13.34 -4.10 17.55
C PRO A 436 -12.03 -4.33 16.78
N ARG A 437 -10.89 -4.08 17.42
CA ARG A 437 -9.54 -4.32 16.86
C ARG A 437 -9.23 -5.80 16.59
N ARG A 438 -10.17 -6.67 16.92
CA ARG A 438 -10.14 -8.09 16.63
C ARG A 438 -11.54 -8.56 16.23
N GLY A 439 -11.62 -9.43 15.24
CA GLY A 439 -12.87 -10.04 14.84
C GLY A 439 -12.74 -10.85 13.56
N ALA A 440 -13.88 -11.18 12.96
CA ALA A 440 -13.94 -11.83 11.66
C ALA A 440 -15.10 -11.29 10.82
N VAL A 441 -14.87 -11.28 9.51
CA VAL A 441 -15.83 -10.88 8.48
C VAL A 441 -15.90 -11.98 7.44
N ARG A 442 -17.02 -12.09 6.74
CA ARG A 442 -17.22 -13.11 5.72
C ARG A 442 -17.79 -12.56 4.43
N ALA A 443 -17.53 -13.27 3.33
CA ALA A 443 -18.05 -12.98 2.01
C ALA A 443 -18.38 -14.28 1.28
N THR A 444 -19.46 -14.30 0.50
CA THR A 444 -19.75 -15.39 -0.42
C THR A 444 -19.01 -15.15 -1.74
N VAL A 445 -18.36 -16.19 -2.26
CA VAL A 445 -17.57 -16.17 -3.49
C VAL A 445 -18.01 -17.28 -4.44
N ALA A 446 -17.84 -17.02 -5.73
CA ALA A 446 -18.07 -18.01 -6.78
C ALA A 446 -17.05 -19.16 -6.69
N PRO A 447 -17.35 -20.37 -7.23
CA PRO A 447 -16.50 -21.55 -7.14
C PRO A 447 -15.37 -21.51 -8.18
N LYS A 448 -14.65 -20.38 -8.23
CA LYS A 448 -13.54 -20.11 -9.15
C LYS A 448 -12.43 -19.38 -8.40
N PRO A 449 -11.20 -19.36 -8.94
CA PRO A 449 -10.13 -18.58 -8.33
C PRO A 449 -10.52 -17.10 -8.25
N VAL A 450 -10.31 -16.49 -7.08
CA VAL A 450 -10.63 -15.08 -6.83
C VAL A 450 -9.52 -14.40 -6.06
N LEU A 451 -9.31 -13.11 -6.31
CA LEU A 451 -8.43 -12.29 -5.49
C LEU A 451 -9.20 -11.79 -4.27
N VAL A 452 -8.69 -12.04 -3.08
CA VAL A 452 -9.27 -11.52 -1.83
C VAL A 452 -8.42 -10.38 -1.29
N SER A 453 -9.06 -9.40 -0.65
CA SER A 453 -8.41 -8.30 0.05
C SER A 453 -9.10 -8.12 1.40
N LEU A 454 -8.42 -8.52 2.48
CA LEU A 454 -8.85 -8.24 3.85
C LEU A 454 -8.13 -6.97 4.32
N GLU A 455 -8.92 -6.00 4.76
CA GLU A 455 -8.49 -4.62 4.95
C GLU A 455 -8.95 -4.11 6.31
N VAL A 456 -8.05 -3.44 7.04
CA VAL A 456 -8.34 -2.81 8.34
C VAL A 456 -7.83 -1.37 8.30
N LEU A 457 -8.66 -0.42 8.73
CA LEU A 457 -8.33 0.99 8.82
C LEU A 457 -8.70 1.52 10.20
N GLY A 458 -7.70 2.00 10.93
CA GLY A 458 -7.87 2.74 12.16
C GLY A 458 -7.76 4.24 11.88
N GLU A 459 -8.90 4.91 11.67
CA GLU A 459 -8.93 6.34 11.32
C GLU A 459 -8.32 7.20 12.44
N LYS A 460 -8.64 6.91 13.70
CA LYS A 460 -8.06 7.62 14.87
C LYS A 460 -6.59 7.27 15.10
N GLN A 461 -6.22 6.04 14.79
CA GLN A 461 -4.86 5.53 14.88
C GLN A 461 -4.00 6.08 13.75
N GLY A 462 -4.60 6.53 12.64
CA GLY A 462 -3.90 6.91 11.44
C GLY A 462 -3.13 5.74 10.83
N ARG A 463 -3.68 4.53 10.88
CA ARG A 463 -3.01 3.30 10.42
C ARG A 463 -3.92 2.45 9.55
N ALA A 464 -3.33 1.79 8.58
CA ALA A 464 -4.01 0.82 7.73
C ALA A 464 -3.22 -0.49 7.65
N ALA A 465 -3.94 -1.60 7.47
CA ALA A 465 -3.35 -2.88 7.17
C ALA A 465 -4.13 -3.62 6.10
N ARG A 466 -3.42 -4.40 5.28
CA ARG A 466 -4.02 -5.20 4.21
C ARG A 466 -3.34 -6.54 4.03
N ALA A 467 -4.13 -7.57 3.78
CA ALA A 467 -3.71 -8.82 3.17
C ALA A 467 -4.43 -8.99 1.83
N ARG A 468 -3.68 -9.21 0.75
CA ARG A 468 -4.24 -9.38 -0.59
C ARG A 468 -3.51 -10.48 -1.34
N TYR A 469 -4.24 -11.48 -1.83
CA TYR A 469 -3.71 -12.61 -2.60
C TYR A 469 -4.85 -13.41 -3.20
N ALA A 470 -4.52 -14.25 -4.18
CA ALA A 470 -5.48 -15.14 -4.82
C ALA A 470 -5.74 -16.37 -3.97
N ILE A 471 -7.00 -16.79 -3.93
CA ILE A 471 -7.41 -18.05 -3.33
C ILE A 471 -8.05 -18.94 -4.39
N GLU A 472 -7.72 -20.23 -4.31
CA GLU A 472 -8.40 -21.25 -5.08
C GLU A 472 -9.78 -21.56 -4.48
N PRO A 473 -10.75 -22.02 -5.27
CA PRO A 473 -11.98 -22.55 -4.71
C PRO A 473 -11.69 -23.83 -3.93
N LEU A 474 -12.57 -24.19 -3.00
CA LEU A 474 -12.60 -25.57 -2.50
C LEU A 474 -12.96 -26.49 -3.67
N ALA A 475 -12.40 -27.71 -3.68
CA ALA A 475 -12.80 -28.72 -4.65
C ALA A 475 -14.33 -28.94 -4.59
N ALA A 476 -14.97 -29.18 -5.73
CA ALA A 476 -16.43 -29.33 -5.79
C ALA A 476 -16.94 -30.51 -4.93
N ASP A 477 -16.10 -31.53 -4.77
CA ASP A 477 -16.30 -32.72 -3.95
C ASP A 477 -15.59 -32.64 -2.59
N ALA A 478 -15.08 -31.47 -2.19
CA ALA A 478 -14.43 -31.28 -0.91
C ALA A 478 -15.32 -31.79 0.23
N ALA A 479 -14.79 -32.74 0.98
CA ALA A 479 -15.45 -33.37 2.11
C ALA A 479 -15.28 -32.57 3.42
N LEU A 480 -14.29 -31.67 3.46
CA LEU A 480 -13.96 -30.81 4.60
C LEU A 480 -13.79 -29.35 4.15
N SER A 481 -14.08 -28.41 5.05
CA SER A 481 -13.66 -27.01 4.91
C SER A 481 -12.18 -26.81 5.20
N ASP A 482 -11.71 -25.57 5.06
CA ASP A 482 -10.50 -25.15 5.78
C ASP A 482 -10.76 -25.16 7.30
N VAL A 483 -9.69 -25.16 8.08
CA VAL A 483 -9.72 -25.04 9.54
C VAL A 483 -9.80 -23.56 9.95
N LEU A 484 -10.64 -23.26 10.93
CA LEU A 484 -10.69 -21.96 11.62
C LEU A 484 -10.26 -22.12 13.08
N LEU A 485 -9.13 -21.54 13.44
CA LEU A 485 -8.64 -21.47 14.82
C LEU A 485 -9.41 -20.40 15.60
N LEU A 486 -9.72 -20.71 16.85
CA LEU A 486 -10.50 -19.90 17.77
C LEU A 486 -9.72 -19.65 19.07
N LYS A 487 -9.99 -18.51 19.73
CA LYS A 487 -9.43 -18.15 21.04
C LYS A 487 -9.76 -19.18 22.12
N LYS A 488 -10.99 -19.68 22.05
CA LYS A 488 -11.58 -20.61 23.00
C LYS A 488 -12.35 -21.67 22.24
N GLY A 489 -12.64 -22.77 22.93
CA GLY A 489 -13.53 -23.80 22.43
C GLY A 489 -14.90 -23.24 22.00
N ALA A 490 -15.54 -23.93 21.06
CA ALA A 490 -16.94 -23.71 20.77
C ALA A 490 -17.80 -24.79 21.46
N GLY A 491 -19.10 -24.54 21.60
CA GLY A 491 -20.05 -25.53 22.12
C GLY A 491 -20.22 -26.75 21.23
N ASN A 492 -21.06 -27.71 21.65
CA ASN A 492 -21.22 -29.01 20.97
C ASN A 492 -21.88 -28.93 19.58
N ALA A 493 -22.58 -27.85 19.27
CA ALA A 493 -23.29 -27.64 18.00
C ALA A 493 -22.95 -26.27 17.38
N PRO A 494 -21.67 -26.02 17.03
CA PRO A 494 -21.23 -24.70 16.60
C PRO A 494 -21.67 -24.40 15.16
N THR A 495 -22.33 -23.28 14.91
CA THR A 495 -22.48 -22.76 13.55
C THR A 495 -21.27 -21.90 13.20
N LEU A 496 -21.01 -21.70 11.89
CA LEU A 496 -19.95 -20.80 11.44
C LEU A 496 -20.13 -19.40 12.07
N GLU A 497 -21.37 -18.89 12.05
CA GLU A 497 -21.73 -17.59 12.60
C GLU A 497 -21.45 -17.49 14.10
N SER A 498 -21.73 -18.56 14.86
CA SER A 498 -21.54 -18.58 16.32
C SER A 498 -20.07 -18.51 16.73
N VAL A 499 -19.14 -18.93 15.86
CA VAL A 499 -17.71 -19.00 16.18
C VAL A 499 -16.89 -17.81 15.64
N LEU A 500 -17.45 -17.01 14.73
CA LEU A 500 -16.74 -15.85 14.15
C LEU A 500 -16.17 -14.87 15.17
N PRO A 501 -16.89 -14.50 16.26
CA PRO A 501 -16.34 -13.58 17.27
C PRO A 501 -15.08 -14.11 17.95
N ASP A 502 -14.91 -15.42 18.02
CA ASP A 502 -13.79 -16.08 18.67
C ASP A 502 -12.65 -16.43 17.73
N ALA A 503 -12.80 -16.24 16.41
CA ALA A 503 -11.76 -16.51 15.44
C ALA A 503 -10.44 -15.81 15.81
N LEU A 504 -9.32 -16.53 15.68
CA LEU A 504 -7.99 -15.95 15.81
C LEU A 504 -7.68 -15.10 14.58
N GLY A 505 -7.17 -13.90 14.78
CA GLY A 505 -6.76 -13.01 13.70
C GLY A 505 -5.42 -13.33 13.07
N ALA A 506 -4.85 -14.51 13.33
CA ALA A 506 -3.64 -15.02 12.71
C ALA A 506 -3.58 -16.53 12.88
N ASN A 507 -2.85 -17.21 11.99
CA ASN A 507 -2.44 -18.61 12.19
C ASN A 507 -1.29 -18.70 13.20
N ARG A 508 -1.44 -18.07 14.37
CA ARG A 508 -0.41 -17.95 15.40
C ARG A 508 -1.00 -18.26 16.76
N ILE A 509 -0.34 -19.13 17.51
CA ILE A 509 -0.79 -19.62 18.82
C ILE A 509 0.38 -19.64 19.80
N ARG A 510 0.10 -19.60 21.10
CA ARG A 510 1.13 -19.69 22.14
C ARG A 510 1.34 -21.15 22.56
N ALA A 511 2.60 -21.57 22.74
CA ALA A 511 2.88 -22.85 23.39
C ALA A 511 2.21 -22.92 24.77
N GLY A 512 1.62 -24.07 25.12
CA GLY A 512 0.90 -24.25 26.38
C GLY A 512 -0.52 -23.67 26.41
N SER A 513 -0.96 -22.95 25.38
CA SER A 513 -2.31 -22.35 25.35
C SER A 513 -3.40 -23.35 24.95
N THR A 514 -4.61 -23.11 25.42
CA THR A 514 -5.81 -23.81 24.93
C THR A 514 -6.46 -23.01 23.82
N ILE A 515 -6.72 -23.66 22.69
CA ILE A 515 -7.34 -23.06 21.51
C ILE A 515 -8.56 -23.88 21.07
N GLY A 516 -9.51 -23.23 20.40
CA GLY A 516 -10.56 -23.92 19.66
C GLY A 516 -10.15 -24.16 18.21
N ILE A 517 -10.65 -25.23 17.62
CA ILE A 517 -10.46 -25.58 16.21
C ILE A 517 -11.85 -25.88 15.65
N TYR A 518 -12.28 -25.12 14.65
CA TYR A 518 -13.55 -25.30 13.96
C TYR A 518 -13.33 -25.76 12.51
N TRP A 519 -14.20 -26.63 12.03
CA TRP A 519 -14.28 -27.04 10.63
C TRP A 519 -15.71 -27.49 10.29
N GLU A 520 -16.00 -27.63 9.01
CA GLU A 520 -17.24 -28.23 8.50
C GLU A 520 -16.92 -29.57 7.84
N SER A 521 -17.68 -30.62 8.21
CA SER A 521 -17.67 -31.91 7.53
C SER A 521 -18.93 -32.04 6.67
N TYR A 522 -18.75 -32.27 5.37
CA TYR A 522 -19.85 -32.41 4.41
C TYR A 522 -20.22 -33.88 4.15
N ARG A 523 -19.56 -34.82 4.84
CA ARG A 523 -19.93 -36.23 4.82
C ARG A 523 -20.78 -36.56 6.04
N PRO A 524 -21.85 -37.37 5.88
CA PRO A 524 -22.72 -37.74 6.98
C PRO A 524 -21.94 -38.56 8.02
N ALA A 525 -22.20 -38.26 9.28
CA ALA A 525 -21.80 -39.06 10.43
C ALA A 525 -23.05 -39.26 11.31
N SER A 526 -23.17 -40.42 11.93
CA SER A 526 -24.30 -40.76 12.81
C SER A 526 -23.84 -41.68 13.93
N PRO A 527 -24.60 -41.87 15.02
CA PRO A 527 -24.25 -42.84 16.05
C PRO A 527 -24.05 -44.28 15.53
N GLY A 528 -24.79 -44.69 14.49
CA GLY A 528 -24.64 -46.03 13.87
C GLY A 528 -23.48 -46.14 12.87
N ALA A 529 -22.99 -45.00 12.38
CA ALA A 529 -21.87 -44.89 11.45
C ALA A 529 -21.02 -43.65 11.81
N PRO A 530 -20.28 -43.70 12.94
CA PRO A 530 -19.43 -42.59 13.35
C PRO A 530 -18.27 -42.41 12.37
N ALA A 531 -17.82 -41.16 12.22
CA ALA A 531 -16.59 -40.84 11.52
C ALA A 531 -15.44 -40.73 12.53
N GLU A 532 -14.30 -41.29 12.21
CA GLU A 532 -13.12 -41.12 13.03
C GLU A 532 -12.41 -39.81 12.67
N VAL A 533 -12.19 -38.96 13.67
CA VAL A 533 -11.49 -37.69 13.51
C VAL A 533 -10.12 -37.80 14.15
N SER A 534 -9.08 -37.39 13.43
CA SER A 534 -7.73 -37.23 13.97
C SER A 534 -7.16 -35.86 13.65
N LEU A 535 -6.51 -35.26 14.64
CA LEU A 535 -5.80 -34.00 14.52
C LEU A 535 -4.33 -34.23 14.87
N ASN A 536 -3.45 -34.01 13.91
CA ASN A 536 -2.01 -34.21 14.07
C ASN A 536 -1.26 -32.88 13.85
N ALA A 537 -0.32 -32.53 14.73
CA ALA A 537 0.56 -31.39 14.54
C ALA A 537 2.01 -31.84 14.40
N THR A 538 2.67 -31.43 13.31
CA THR A 538 4.06 -31.77 12.99
C THR A 538 4.89 -30.51 12.80
N ARG A 539 6.10 -30.45 13.37
CA ARG A 539 6.98 -29.28 13.23
C ARG A 539 7.55 -29.22 11.81
N LEU A 540 7.46 -28.05 11.16
CA LEU A 540 8.06 -27.77 9.86
C LEU A 540 9.51 -27.29 10.01
N ASN A 541 10.32 -27.47 8.96
CA ASN A 541 11.70 -26.93 8.86
C ASN A 541 12.67 -27.33 9.98
N THR A 542 12.65 -28.59 10.46
CA THR A 542 13.74 -29.10 11.30
C THR A 542 15.06 -29.09 10.52
N THR A 543 16.06 -28.37 11.01
CA THR A 543 17.42 -28.38 10.43
C THR A 543 17.98 -29.82 10.42
N ARG A 544 18.93 -30.13 9.53
CA ARG A 544 19.56 -31.47 9.51
C ARG A 544 20.15 -31.85 10.87
N LEU A 545 20.66 -30.87 11.62
CA LEU A 545 21.23 -31.06 12.96
C LEU A 545 20.16 -31.36 14.03
N GLU A 546 19.01 -30.71 13.97
CA GLU A 546 17.88 -30.98 14.88
C GLU A 546 17.24 -32.36 14.62
N ARG A 547 17.16 -32.80 13.36
CA ARG A 547 16.73 -34.17 13.01
C ARG A 547 17.62 -35.24 13.63
N VAL A 548 18.93 -35.01 13.60
CA VAL A 548 19.93 -35.91 14.21
C VAL A 548 19.82 -35.90 15.74
N ARG A 549 19.64 -34.74 16.38
CA ARG A 549 19.40 -34.65 17.83
C ARG A 549 18.12 -35.36 18.27
N SER A 550 17.02 -35.21 17.53
CA SER A 550 15.77 -35.93 17.80
C SER A 550 15.91 -37.45 17.64
N ALA A 551 16.74 -37.90 16.68
CA ALA A 551 17.02 -39.32 16.46
C ALA A 551 17.94 -39.92 17.55
N MET A 552 18.83 -39.12 18.14
CA MET A 552 19.77 -39.54 19.19
C MET A 552 19.18 -39.52 20.62
N ARG A 553 17.90 -39.16 20.82
CA ARG A 553 17.28 -38.97 22.15
C ARG A 553 18.01 -37.96 23.07
N VAL A 554 18.88 -37.11 22.51
CA VAL A 554 19.58 -36.04 23.24
C VAL A 554 18.77 -34.75 23.10
N GLY A 555 17.68 -34.68 23.87
CA GLY A 555 16.72 -33.57 23.88
C GLY A 555 15.28 -34.08 23.96
N SER A 556 14.39 -33.31 24.61
CA SER A 556 12.98 -33.64 24.75
C SER A 556 12.34 -33.88 23.38
N ALA A 557 11.92 -35.12 23.10
CA ALA A 557 11.18 -35.46 21.89
C ALA A 557 9.92 -34.59 21.84
N VAL A 558 9.76 -33.81 20.77
CA VAL A 558 8.55 -33.01 20.51
C VAL A 558 7.40 -34.01 20.44
N ARG A 559 6.54 -34.05 21.47
CA ARG A 559 5.33 -34.88 21.42
C ARG A 559 4.42 -34.25 20.36
N PRO A 560 4.15 -34.92 19.23
CA PRO A 560 3.20 -34.39 18.27
C PRO A 560 1.85 -34.25 18.99
N VAL A 561 1.16 -33.13 18.77
CA VAL A 561 -0.26 -33.07 19.14
C VAL A 561 -0.93 -34.13 18.30
N SER A 562 -1.48 -35.16 18.93
CA SER A 562 -2.26 -36.19 18.25
C SER A 562 -3.50 -36.44 19.09
N VAL A 563 -4.64 -35.95 18.60
CA VAL A 563 -5.95 -36.17 19.21
C VAL A 563 -6.75 -37.06 18.26
N ARG A 564 -7.41 -38.09 18.79
CA ARG A 564 -8.26 -38.99 18.02
C ARG A 564 -9.56 -39.23 18.78
N PHE A 565 -10.69 -39.08 18.09
CA PHE A 565 -12.02 -39.31 18.68
C PHE A 565 -13.02 -39.73 17.59
N GLN A 566 -14.19 -40.19 18.03
CA GLN A 566 -15.29 -40.58 17.15
C GLN A 566 -16.32 -39.44 17.08
N ASP A 567 -16.56 -38.92 15.87
CA ASP A 567 -17.63 -37.99 15.56
C ASP A 567 -18.90 -38.78 15.20
N THR A 568 -19.89 -38.75 16.09
CA THR A 568 -21.19 -39.38 15.89
C THR A 568 -22.17 -38.51 15.12
N GLY A 569 -21.72 -37.38 14.57
CA GLY A 569 -22.57 -36.42 13.88
C GLY A 569 -23.37 -35.53 14.84
N ARG A 570 -23.89 -34.43 14.30
CA ARG A 570 -24.75 -33.53 15.06
C ARG A 570 -26.22 -33.95 14.98
N PRO A 571 -27.00 -33.78 16.05
CA PRO A 571 -28.44 -34.03 16.04
C PRO A 571 -29.21 -33.20 15.01
N ASP A 572 -28.75 -31.97 14.74
CA ASP A 572 -29.37 -31.05 13.77
C ASP A 572 -28.91 -31.26 12.32
N GLY A 573 -28.02 -32.23 12.07
CA GLY A 573 -27.49 -32.52 10.74
C GLY A 573 -26.58 -31.44 10.13
N LEU A 574 -26.27 -30.36 10.87
CA LEU A 574 -25.42 -29.29 10.36
C LEU A 574 -23.93 -29.71 10.29
N PRO A 575 -23.15 -29.12 9.37
CA PRO A 575 -21.80 -29.63 9.08
C PRO A 575 -20.74 -29.19 10.11
N GLY A 576 -20.99 -28.14 10.88
CA GLY A 576 -20.00 -27.55 11.78
C GLY A 576 -19.58 -28.49 12.91
N ARG A 577 -18.29 -28.56 13.18
CA ARG A 577 -17.64 -29.30 14.28
C ARG A 577 -16.63 -28.39 14.96
N ALA A 578 -16.42 -28.62 16.26
CA ALA A 578 -15.34 -27.96 16.96
C ALA A 578 -14.65 -28.90 17.94
N LEU A 579 -13.37 -28.63 18.17
CA LEU A 579 -12.54 -29.30 19.15
C LEU A 579 -11.79 -28.26 19.96
N THR A 580 -11.76 -28.42 21.27
CA THR A 580 -10.88 -27.64 22.15
C THR A 580 -9.60 -28.44 22.37
N VAL A 581 -8.45 -27.85 22.07
CA VAL A 581 -7.15 -28.50 22.18
C VAL A 581 -6.25 -27.67 23.08
N SER A 582 -5.70 -28.30 24.10
CA SER A 582 -4.58 -27.73 24.87
C SER A 582 -3.29 -28.01 24.12
N TRP A 583 -2.70 -26.96 23.56
CA TRP A 583 -1.45 -27.05 22.83
C TRP A 583 -0.30 -27.32 23.80
N PRO A 584 0.55 -28.34 23.56
CA PRO A 584 1.66 -28.67 24.44
C PRO A 584 2.71 -27.55 24.46
N SER A 585 3.50 -27.52 25.52
CA SER A 585 4.68 -26.66 25.59
C SER A 585 5.77 -27.21 24.65
N VAL A 586 5.82 -26.70 23.42
CA VAL A 586 6.75 -27.13 22.36
C VAL A 586 7.65 -25.98 21.92
N PRO A 587 8.82 -26.25 21.32
CA PRO A 587 9.70 -25.20 20.82
C PRO A 587 8.99 -24.29 19.82
N PRO A 588 9.29 -22.98 19.82
CA PRO A 588 8.74 -22.05 18.86
C PRO A 588 9.05 -22.44 17.40
N GLY A 589 8.19 -21.99 16.49
CA GLY A 589 8.36 -22.15 15.05
C GLY A 589 7.10 -22.60 14.31
N GLU A 590 7.28 -23.00 13.07
CA GLU A 590 6.18 -23.42 12.19
C GLU A 590 5.77 -24.87 12.46
N TYR A 591 4.47 -25.12 12.55
CA TYR A 591 3.86 -26.44 12.67
C TYR A 591 2.77 -26.60 11.63
N ARG A 592 2.70 -27.79 11.03
CA ARG A 592 1.60 -28.20 10.16
C ARG A 592 0.57 -28.98 10.99
N VAL A 593 -0.64 -28.46 11.01
CA VAL A 593 -1.82 -29.09 11.60
C VAL A 593 -2.60 -29.79 10.50
N GLU A 594 -2.74 -31.10 10.61
CA GLU A 594 -3.49 -31.94 9.69
C GLU A 594 -4.72 -32.47 10.42
N LEU A 595 -5.90 -32.13 9.91
CA LEU A 595 -7.17 -32.66 10.36
C LEU A 595 -7.63 -33.71 9.34
N ILE A 596 -7.80 -34.95 9.79
CA ILE A 596 -8.23 -36.08 8.97
C ILE A 596 -9.56 -36.59 9.52
N VAL A 597 -10.55 -36.72 8.64
CA VAL A 597 -11.86 -37.29 8.95
C VAL A 597 -12.09 -38.53 8.08
N THR A 598 -12.25 -39.68 8.72
CA THR A 598 -12.44 -40.98 8.08
C THR A 598 -13.84 -41.51 8.38
N PRO A 599 -14.78 -41.44 7.43
CA PRO A 599 -16.10 -42.05 7.60
C PRO A 599 -15.99 -43.57 7.77
N LYS A 600 -16.94 -44.20 8.47
CA LYS A 600 -17.02 -45.66 8.57
C LYS A 600 -17.07 -46.31 7.19
N GLY A 601 -16.03 -47.07 6.83
CA GLY A 601 -15.91 -47.74 5.52
C GLY A 601 -15.64 -46.82 4.33
N GLY A 602 -15.36 -45.53 4.57
CA GLY A 602 -15.11 -44.54 3.53
C GLY A 602 -13.63 -44.15 3.38
N THR A 603 -13.32 -43.37 2.35
CA THR A 603 -11.98 -42.80 2.17
C THR A 603 -11.73 -41.68 3.17
N PRO A 604 -10.51 -41.51 3.71
CA PRO A 604 -10.19 -40.37 4.56
C PRO A 604 -10.23 -39.06 3.76
N ALA A 605 -10.70 -37.98 4.40
CA ALA A 605 -10.58 -36.62 3.90
C ALA A 605 -9.64 -35.83 4.81
N THR A 606 -8.78 -35.00 4.22
CA THR A 606 -7.74 -34.26 4.95
C THR A 606 -7.82 -32.77 4.62
N THR A 607 -7.66 -31.93 5.63
CA THR A 607 -7.42 -30.49 5.50
C THR A 607 -6.21 -30.09 6.34
N VAL A 608 -5.48 -29.08 5.89
CA VAL A 608 -4.17 -28.71 6.46
C VAL A 608 -4.10 -27.22 6.73
N LEU A 609 -3.55 -26.86 7.88
CA LEU A 609 -3.26 -25.48 8.27
C LEU A 609 -1.83 -25.39 8.83
N ASN A 610 -1.03 -24.47 8.31
CA ASN A 610 0.25 -24.14 8.94
C ASN A 610 0.02 -23.08 10.01
N VAL A 611 0.60 -23.29 11.20
CA VAL A 611 0.50 -22.40 12.35
C VAL A 611 1.89 -22.07 12.89
N HIS A 612 2.10 -20.81 13.24
CA HIS A 612 3.28 -20.38 13.98
C HIS A 612 3.02 -20.54 15.49
N VAL A 613 3.90 -21.23 16.19
CA VAL A 613 3.83 -21.41 17.65
C VAL A 613 4.85 -20.49 18.30
N ASP A 614 4.39 -19.62 19.18
CA ASP A 614 5.21 -18.73 20.01
C ASP A 614 5.75 -19.43 21.25
N GLY A 615 6.84 -18.90 21.81
CA GLY A 615 7.36 -19.33 23.10
C GLY A 615 6.36 -19.12 24.24
N ALA A 616 6.52 -19.90 25.32
CA ALA A 616 5.69 -19.75 26.52
C ALA A 616 5.90 -18.40 27.23
N ASP A 617 7.00 -17.68 26.94
CA ASP A 617 7.44 -16.44 27.61
C ASP A 617 7.55 -15.21 26.68
N ASP A 618 7.17 -15.31 25.40
CA ASP A 618 7.25 -14.21 24.43
C ASP A 618 6.06 -13.24 24.46
#